data_AF-A0A9P4WXT8-F1
#
_entry.id   AF-A0A9P4WXT8-F1
#
_cell.length_a   1.000
_cell.length_b   1.000
_cell.length_c   1.000
_cell.angle_alpha   90.00
_cell.angle_beta   90.00
_cell.angle_gamma   90.00
#
_symmetry.space_group_name_H-M   'P 1'
#
loop_
_entity.id
_entity.type
_entity.pdbx_description
1 polymer ?
#
loop_
_entity_poly.entity_id
_entity_poly.type
_entity_poly.pdbx_seq_one_letter_code
_entity_poly.pdbx_strand_id
1 'polypeptide(L)'
;MHDEHPHPLLAQVPLTVSPFLSLPHSVPLPYSYVTLPSTLPPSILQQNQSDPSQPPQYVQSASGQTAHPDQILRSCTALQEHLAKLESDARKTLSEWKEKREKEDLAEKRRVAPGWLDSGVHILKPENVQEESARRAQEQGLMDGPGGASAGGEGQGQQQGNREAEELDRVFGGLNVK
;
A
#
# COMPACT_ATOMS: atom_id res chain seq x y z
N MET A 1 -51.00 -24.06 18.34
CA MET A 1 -50.84 -25.44 18.82
C MET A 1 -52.24 -26.03 18.85
N HIS A 2 -52.50 -27.04 18.02
CA HIS A 2 -53.82 -27.67 17.97
C HIS A 2 -53.95 -28.58 19.20
N ASP A 3 -55.08 -28.49 19.89
CA ASP A 3 -55.34 -29.30 21.08
C ASP A 3 -55.25 -30.79 20.73
N GLU A 4 -54.24 -31.48 21.28
CA GLU A 4 -53.87 -32.87 20.98
C GLU A 4 -54.84 -33.93 21.56
N HIS A 5 -56.02 -33.54 22.05
CA HIS A 5 -56.94 -34.46 22.70
C HIS A 5 -58.18 -34.66 21.84
N PRO A 6 -58.31 -35.80 21.14
CA PRO A 6 -59.50 -36.07 20.34
C PRO A 6 -60.74 -36.18 21.23
N HIS A 7 -61.83 -35.57 20.77
CA HIS A 7 -63.11 -35.56 21.50
C HIS A 7 -63.59 -37.01 21.78
N PRO A 8 -64.08 -37.33 22.99
CA PRO A 8 -64.38 -38.73 23.40
C PRO A 8 -65.41 -39.45 22.54
N LEU A 9 -66.30 -38.70 21.86
CA LEU A 9 -67.26 -39.26 20.89
C LEU A 9 -66.60 -39.69 19.57
N LEU A 10 -65.52 -39.03 19.16
CA LEU A 10 -64.76 -39.39 17.96
C LEU A 10 -63.88 -40.62 18.17
N ALA A 11 -63.55 -40.95 19.42
CA ALA A 11 -62.83 -42.18 19.78
C ALA A 11 -63.70 -43.44 19.70
N GLN A 12 -65.04 -43.30 19.70
CA GLN A 12 -65.98 -44.43 19.72
C GLN A 12 -66.38 -44.92 18.33
N VAL A 13 -66.15 -44.10 17.29
CA VAL A 13 -66.42 -44.50 15.91
C VAL A 13 -65.11 -45.08 15.36
N PRO A 14 -65.06 -46.37 14.97
CA PRO A 14 -63.91 -46.86 14.23
C PRO A 14 -63.84 -46.01 12.95
N LEU A 15 -62.75 -45.26 12.80
CA LEU A 15 -62.42 -44.59 11.54
C LEU A 15 -62.12 -45.71 10.53
N THR A 16 -63.17 -46.34 10.02
CA THR A 16 -63.09 -47.38 9.00
C THR A 16 -62.63 -46.67 7.74
N VAL A 17 -61.30 -46.63 7.57
CA VAL A 17 -60.71 -46.33 6.28
C VAL A 17 -61.20 -47.45 5.37
N SER A 18 -62.18 -47.12 4.53
CA SER A 18 -62.66 -48.02 3.50
C SER A 18 -61.44 -48.49 2.70
N PRO A 19 -61.22 -49.81 2.51
CA PRO A 19 -60.09 -50.30 1.71
C PRO A 19 -60.18 -49.85 0.25
N PHE A 20 -61.31 -49.28 -0.16
CA PHE A 20 -61.54 -48.72 -1.50
C PHE A 20 -61.34 -47.19 -1.57
N LEU A 21 -61.10 -46.50 -0.45
CA LEU A 21 -60.74 -45.08 -0.44
C LEU A 21 -59.25 -44.90 -0.16
N SER A 22 -58.51 -44.48 -1.18
CA SER A 22 -57.15 -43.99 -1.00
C SER A 22 -57.18 -42.56 -0.47
N LEU A 23 -56.81 -42.37 0.80
CA LEU A 23 -56.60 -41.05 1.36
C LEU A 23 -55.35 -40.41 0.72
N PRO A 24 -55.34 -39.09 0.47
CA PRO A 24 -54.15 -38.41 -0.01
C PRO A 24 -53.03 -38.53 1.03
N HIS A 25 -51.96 -39.25 0.69
CA HIS A 25 -50.76 -39.38 1.50
C HIS A 25 -49.76 -38.27 1.15
N SER A 26 -49.09 -37.71 2.15
CA SER A 26 -48.03 -36.73 1.91
C SER A 26 -46.85 -37.40 1.21
N VAL A 27 -46.37 -36.82 0.13
CA VAL A 27 -45.16 -37.30 -0.55
C VAL A 27 -43.96 -37.14 0.40
N PRO A 28 -43.18 -38.21 0.67
CA PRO A 28 -41.99 -38.09 1.51
C PRO A 28 -40.95 -37.23 0.80
N LEU A 29 -40.17 -36.49 1.59
CA LEU A 29 -39.08 -35.68 1.07
C LEU A 29 -38.06 -36.60 0.36
N PRO A 30 -37.47 -36.17 -0.77
CA PRO A 30 -36.48 -36.95 -1.48
C PRO A 30 -35.22 -37.15 -0.62
N TYR A 31 -34.44 -38.20 -0.90
CA TYR A 31 -33.20 -38.50 -0.17
C TYR A 31 -32.13 -37.39 -0.28
N SER A 32 -32.25 -36.53 -1.30
CA SER A 32 -31.41 -35.34 -1.49
C SER A 32 -31.88 -34.11 -0.72
N TYR A 33 -32.92 -34.22 0.11
CA TYR A 33 -33.45 -33.08 0.83
C TYR A 33 -32.48 -32.64 1.94
N VAL A 34 -31.86 -31.48 1.74
CA VAL A 34 -30.98 -30.87 2.73
C VAL A 34 -31.85 -30.06 3.69
N THR A 35 -31.92 -30.49 4.95
CA THR A 35 -32.58 -29.74 6.01
C THR A 35 -31.72 -28.53 6.36
N LEU A 36 -32.21 -27.33 6.06
CA LEU A 36 -31.57 -26.11 6.52
C LEU A 36 -31.68 -26.03 8.05
N PRO A 37 -30.65 -25.56 8.76
CA PRO A 37 -30.76 -25.28 10.18
C PRO A 37 -31.92 -24.31 10.42
N SER A 38 -32.86 -24.68 11.30
CA SER A 38 -33.99 -23.82 11.68
C SER A 38 -33.57 -22.61 12.54
N THR A 39 -32.27 -22.40 12.70
CA THR A 39 -31.72 -21.20 13.33
C THR A 39 -31.63 -20.12 12.27
N LEU A 40 -32.61 -19.24 12.25
CA LEU A 40 -32.48 -17.97 11.54
C LEU A 40 -31.14 -17.34 11.94
N PRO A 41 -30.35 -16.84 10.98
CA PRO A 41 -29.16 -16.06 11.31
C PRO A 41 -29.58 -14.92 12.27
N PRO A 42 -28.71 -14.52 13.22
CA PRO A 42 -29.03 -13.50 14.20
C PRO A 42 -29.59 -12.26 13.50
N SER A 43 -30.74 -11.79 13.98
CA SER A 43 -31.46 -10.68 13.34
C SER A 43 -30.57 -9.44 13.29
N ILE A 44 -30.60 -8.74 12.16
CA ILE A 44 -29.85 -7.50 11.90
C ILE A 44 -30.32 -6.37 12.86
N LEU A 45 -31.49 -6.56 13.48
CA LEU A 45 -32.07 -5.67 14.49
C LEU A 45 -31.74 -6.09 15.94
N GLN A 46 -31.02 -7.20 16.15
CA GLN A 46 -30.57 -7.59 17.47
C GLN A 46 -29.48 -6.58 17.90
N GLN A 47 -29.87 -5.55 18.64
CA GLN A 47 -28.94 -4.65 19.31
C GLN A 47 -27.92 -5.48 20.07
N ASN A 48 -26.66 -5.04 20.02
CA ASN A 48 -25.54 -5.74 20.64
C ASN A 48 -25.88 -5.99 22.12
N GLN A 49 -25.95 -7.26 22.55
CA GLN A 49 -26.37 -7.63 23.91
C GLN A 49 -25.44 -7.04 25.00
N SER A 50 -24.25 -6.60 24.61
CA SER A 50 -23.26 -5.99 25.50
C SER A 50 -23.54 -4.52 25.82
N ASP A 51 -24.18 -3.76 24.93
CA ASP A 51 -24.44 -2.33 25.17
C ASP A 51 -25.55 -1.77 24.26
N PRO A 52 -26.76 -1.49 24.79
CA PRO A 52 -27.89 -0.99 24.00
C PRO A 52 -27.70 0.45 23.49
N SER A 53 -26.65 1.15 23.94
CA SER A 53 -26.32 2.53 23.53
C SER A 53 -25.51 2.60 22.23
N GLN A 54 -24.89 1.50 21.81
CA GLN A 54 -24.03 1.45 20.62
C GLN A 54 -24.86 1.09 19.37
N PRO A 55 -24.54 1.69 18.21
CA PRO A 55 -25.20 1.33 16.96
C PRO A 55 -24.90 -0.15 16.61
N PRO A 56 -25.86 -0.86 15.99
CA PRO A 56 -25.70 -2.26 15.60
C PRO A 56 -24.50 -2.47 14.68
N GLN A 57 -23.71 -3.50 14.94
CA GLN A 57 -22.49 -3.79 14.18
C GLN A 57 -22.83 -4.70 12.99
N TYR A 58 -23.00 -4.08 11.82
CA TYR A 58 -23.43 -4.78 10.60
C TYR A 58 -22.29 -5.49 9.85
N VAL A 59 -21.06 -5.04 10.05
CA VAL A 59 -19.90 -5.54 9.29
C VAL A 59 -19.10 -6.47 10.19
N GLN A 60 -18.91 -7.71 9.75
CA GLN A 60 -18.01 -8.67 10.40
C GLN A 60 -16.81 -8.92 9.48
N SER A 61 -15.60 -8.71 9.98
CA SER A 61 -14.38 -9.10 9.27
C SER A 61 -14.09 -10.59 9.46
N ALA A 62 -13.31 -11.18 8.54
CA ALA A 62 -12.81 -12.55 8.69
C ALA A 62 -11.93 -12.73 9.96
N SER A 63 -11.38 -11.64 10.48
CA SER A 63 -10.64 -11.61 11.75
C SER A 63 -11.53 -11.54 12.99
N GLY A 64 -12.86 -11.54 12.84
CA GLY A 64 -13.82 -11.49 13.95
C GLY A 64 -14.10 -10.08 14.49
N GLN A 65 -13.59 -9.04 13.85
CA GLN A 65 -13.89 -7.66 14.24
C GLN A 65 -15.27 -7.27 13.70
N THR A 66 -16.13 -6.82 14.60
CA THR A 66 -17.47 -6.32 14.27
C THR A 66 -17.49 -4.80 14.39
N ALA A 67 -18.04 -4.12 13.37
CA ALA A 67 -18.06 -2.65 13.32
C ALA A 67 -19.31 -2.10 12.63
N HIS A 68 -19.66 -0.87 12.98
CA HIS A 68 -20.65 -0.09 12.22
C HIS A 68 -19.97 0.60 11.01
N PRO A 69 -20.62 0.71 9.85
CA PRO A 69 -20.04 1.36 8.66
C PRO A 69 -19.50 2.76 8.94
N ASP A 70 -20.21 3.59 9.73
CA ASP A 70 -19.71 4.92 10.10
C ASP A 70 -18.41 4.89 10.91
N GLN A 71 -18.22 3.86 11.75
CA GLN A 71 -16.96 3.71 12.50
C GLN A 71 -15.80 3.37 11.57
N ILE A 72 -16.06 2.56 10.53
CA ILE A 72 -15.08 2.22 9.48
C ILE A 72 -14.75 3.47 8.66
N LEU A 73 -15.75 4.27 8.26
CA LEU A 73 -15.51 5.51 7.53
C LEU A 73 -14.68 6.51 8.36
N ARG A 74 -14.98 6.63 9.66
CA ARG A 74 -14.20 7.46 10.58
C ARG A 74 -12.76 6.96 10.72
N SER A 75 -12.52 5.67 10.81
CA SER A 75 -11.16 5.14 10.91
C SER A 75 -10.38 5.33 9.60
N CYS A 76 -11.02 5.14 8.45
CA CYS A 76 -10.41 5.39 7.14
C CYS A 76 -10.05 6.85 6.95
N THR A 77 -10.95 7.78 7.28
CA THR A 77 -10.71 9.23 7.15
C THR A 77 -9.62 9.70 8.12
N ALA A 78 -9.64 9.26 9.38
CA ALA A 78 -8.58 9.56 10.34
C ALA A 78 -7.21 9.04 9.87
N LEU A 79 -7.16 7.85 9.26
CA LEU A 79 -5.93 7.30 8.70
C LEU A 79 -5.44 8.13 7.50
N GLN A 80 -6.34 8.57 6.62
CA GLN A 80 -5.98 9.44 5.50
C GLN A 80 -5.39 10.76 5.97
N GLU A 81 -6.01 11.41 6.96
CA GLU A 81 -5.49 12.65 7.55
C GLU A 81 -4.12 12.45 8.19
N HIS A 82 -3.93 11.34 8.90
CA HIS A 82 -2.64 11.01 9.50
C HIS A 82 -1.54 10.79 8.46
N LEU A 83 -1.83 10.07 7.37
CA LEU A 83 -0.86 9.87 6.29
C LEU A 83 -0.52 11.19 5.58
N ALA A 84 -1.51 12.04 5.33
CA ALA A 84 -1.28 13.35 4.73
C ALA A 84 -0.39 14.23 5.62
N LYS A 85 -0.61 14.19 6.94
CA LYS A 85 0.24 14.89 7.92
C LYS A 85 1.68 14.36 7.88
N LEU A 86 1.85 13.04 7.94
CA LEU A 86 3.17 12.41 7.89
C LEU A 86 3.93 12.77 6.61
N GLU A 87 3.25 12.77 5.46
CA GLU A 87 3.84 13.19 4.20
C GLU A 87 4.26 14.66 4.23
N SER A 88 3.41 15.54 4.75
CA SER A 88 3.73 16.98 4.85
C SER A 88 4.93 17.24 5.75
N ASP A 89 5.03 16.54 6.88
CA ASP A 89 6.14 16.64 7.82
C ASP A 89 7.44 16.09 7.19
N ALA A 90 7.36 14.96 6.48
CA ALA A 90 8.50 14.40 5.73
C ALA A 90 8.99 15.34 4.62
N ARG A 91 8.08 15.96 3.86
CA ARG A 91 8.44 16.94 2.82
C ARG A 91 9.09 18.19 3.44
N LYS A 92 8.56 18.66 4.57
CA LYS A 92 9.09 19.82 5.30
C LYS A 92 10.51 19.55 5.81
N THR A 93 10.70 18.45 6.52
CA THR A 93 12.03 18.04 7.04
C THR A 93 13.07 17.90 5.92
N LEU A 94 12.68 17.34 4.76
CA LEU A 94 13.57 17.28 3.60
C LEU A 94 13.91 18.67 3.04
N SER A 95 12.94 19.58 2.96
CA SER A 95 13.19 20.95 2.48
C SER A 95 14.13 21.72 3.44
N GLU A 96 13.91 21.61 4.74
CA GLU A 96 14.75 22.24 5.76
C GLU A 96 16.19 21.71 5.72
N TRP A 97 16.35 20.40 5.54
CA TRP A 97 17.66 19.78 5.40
C TRP A 97 18.39 20.23 4.12
N LYS A 98 17.68 20.31 2.99
CA LYS A 98 18.25 20.81 1.73
C LYS A 98 18.70 22.27 1.86
N GLU A 99 17.85 23.14 2.41
CA GLU A 99 18.21 24.54 2.64
C GLU A 99 19.40 24.68 3.57
N LYS A 100 19.47 23.87 4.63
CA LYS A 100 20.61 23.88 5.55
C LYS A 100 21.90 23.52 4.82
N ARG A 101 21.89 22.44 4.01
CA ARG A 101 23.06 22.05 3.24
C ARG A 101 23.45 23.12 2.21
N GLU A 102 22.48 23.72 1.52
CA GLU A 102 22.77 24.81 0.58
C GLU A 102 23.37 26.04 1.26
N LYS A 103 22.91 26.38 2.48
CA LYS A 103 23.48 27.47 3.28
C LYS A 103 24.90 27.15 3.75
N GLU A 104 25.15 25.92 4.19
CA GLU A 104 26.49 25.46 4.57
C GLU A 104 27.43 25.45 3.36
N ASP A 105 27.01 24.88 2.23
CA ASP A 105 27.78 24.87 0.98
C ASP A 105 28.06 26.30 0.48
N LEU A 106 27.10 27.22 0.56
CA LEU A 106 27.31 28.62 0.23
C LEU A 106 28.28 29.29 1.19
N ALA A 107 28.20 29.02 2.49
CA ALA A 107 29.12 29.56 3.50
C ALA A 107 30.54 29.02 3.28
N GLU A 108 30.70 27.73 2.98
CA GLU A 108 31.98 27.14 2.64
C GLU A 108 32.55 27.74 1.36
N LYS A 109 31.74 27.91 0.30
CA LYS A 109 32.20 28.55 -0.93
C LYS A 109 32.58 30.01 -0.72
N ARG A 110 31.81 30.76 0.09
CA ARG A 110 32.15 32.13 0.52
C ARG A 110 33.44 32.19 1.33
N ARG A 111 33.69 31.17 2.16
CA ARG A 111 34.93 31.03 2.92
C ARG A 111 36.12 30.73 2.01
N VAL A 112 35.95 29.83 1.04
CA VAL A 112 37.01 29.40 0.12
C VAL A 112 37.38 30.50 -0.87
N ALA A 113 36.39 31.23 -1.38
CA ALA A 113 36.61 32.33 -2.32
C ALA A 113 35.83 33.58 -1.89
N PRO A 114 36.37 34.35 -0.92
CA PRO A 114 35.77 35.61 -0.49
C PRO A 114 35.65 36.56 -1.68
N GLY A 115 34.45 37.09 -1.93
CA GLY A 115 34.21 38.06 -3.01
C GLY A 115 34.10 37.50 -4.43
N TRP A 116 34.43 36.22 -4.70
CA TRP A 116 34.29 35.65 -6.05
C TRP A 116 32.83 35.33 -6.44
N LEU A 117 32.02 34.91 -5.46
CA LEU A 117 30.62 34.53 -5.68
C LEU A 117 29.65 35.72 -5.75
N ASP A 118 29.92 36.78 -4.97
CA ASP A 118 28.97 37.88 -4.76
C ASP A 118 29.36 39.15 -5.55
N SER A 119 30.59 39.28 -6.08
CA SER A 119 31.05 40.54 -6.71
C SER A 119 30.81 40.63 -8.22
N GLY A 120 30.36 39.55 -8.89
CA GLY A 120 30.16 39.52 -10.35
C GLY A 120 31.44 39.75 -11.19
N VAL A 121 32.60 39.89 -10.55
CA VAL A 121 33.89 40.06 -11.19
C VAL A 121 34.44 38.69 -11.53
N HIS A 122 34.17 38.22 -12.74
CA HIS A 122 34.81 37.03 -13.29
C HIS A 122 36.14 37.40 -13.95
N ILE A 123 37.16 36.57 -13.75
CA ILE A 123 38.39 36.67 -14.54
C ILE A 123 38.02 36.51 -16.02
N LEU A 124 38.43 37.47 -16.84
CA LEU A 124 38.32 37.38 -18.29
C LEU A 124 39.08 36.16 -18.76
N LYS A 125 38.36 35.13 -19.22
CA LYS A 125 38.97 34.00 -19.91
C LYS A 125 39.32 34.47 -21.34
N PRO A 126 40.55 34.27 -21.83
CA PRO A 126 40.85 34.49 -23.23
C PRO A 126 39.98 33.55 -24.09
N GLU A 127 39.36 34.10 -25.13
CA GLU A 127 38.67 33.33 -26.16
C GLU A 127 39.73 32.56 -26.97
N ASN A 128 39.92 31.28 -26.64
CA ASN A 128 40.66 30.37 -27.51
C ASN A 128 39.73 30.07 -28.69
N VAL A 129 39.84 30.85 -29.78
CA VAL A 129 39.07 30.67 -31.02
C VAL A 129 39.15 29.22 -31.55
N GLN A 130 40.19 28.47 -31.19
CA GLN A 130 40.37 27.04 -31.49
C GLN A 130 39.53 26.08 -30.61
N GLU A 131 39.32 26.39 -29.32
CA GLU A 131 38.53 25.55 -28.40
C GLU A 131 37.03 25.62 -28.71
N GLU A 132 36.54 26.76 -29.19
CA GLU A 132 35.12 26.92 -29.53
C GLU A 132 34.76 26.13 -30.81
N SER A 133 35.66 26.11 -31.81
CA SER A 133 35.56 25.22 -32.95
C SER A 133 35.70 23.75 -32.57
N ALA A 134 36.56 23.40 -31.59
CA ALA A 134 36.72 22.04 -31.12
C ALA A 134 35.53 21.55 -30.28
N ARG A 135 34.92 22.41 -29.45
CA ARG A 135 33.69 22.08 -28.70
C ARG A 135 32.48 21.92 -29.63
N ARG A 136 32.32 22.79 -30.65
CA ARG A 136 31.30 22.60 -31.70
C ARG A 136 31.53 21.33 -32.52
N ALA A 137 32.77 21.00 -32.86
CA ALA A 137 33.10 19.78 -33.61
C ALA A 137 32.90 18.50 -32.77
N GLN A 138 33.19 18.55 -31.46
CA GLN A 138 32.98 17.43 -30.53
C GLN A 138 31.50 17.17 -30.25
N GLU A 139 30.66 18.22 -30.24
CA GLU A 139 29.21 18.10 -30.09
C GLU A 139 28.53 17.58 -31.39
N GLN A 140 29.11 17.86 -32.56
CA GLN A 140 28.65 17.33 -33.86
C GLN A 140 29.17 15.93 -34.21
N GLY A 141 30.27 15.47 -33.58
CA GLY A 141 30.90 14.18 -33.88
C GLY A 141 30.42 12.98 -33.06
N LEU A 142 29.49 13.17 -32.12
CA LEU A 142 29.05 12.11 -31.19
C LEU A 142 27.85 11.27 -31.70
N MET A 143 27.51 11.35 -32.99
CA MET A 143 26.37 10.65 -33.62
C MET A 143 26.72 9.92 -34.93
N ASP A 144 27.95 9.45 -35.10
CA ASP A 144 28.25 8.46 -36.14
C ASP A 144 29.31 7.46 -35.64
N GLY A 145 28.91 6.20 -35.41
CA GLY A 145 29.86 5.09 -35.21
C GLY A 145 30.36 4.55 -36.56
N PRO A 146 31.16 3.46 -36.63
CA PRO A 146 31.66 2.60 -35.56
C PRO A 146 33.17 2.27 -35.64
N GLY A 147 33.76 1.83 -34.52
CA GLY A 147 34.90 0.89 -34.50
C GLY A 147 36.31 1.47 -34.62
N GLY A 148 37.21 1.01 -33.73
CA GLY A 148 38.66 1.17 -33.92
C GLY A 148 39.45 1.15 -32.61
N ALA A 149 40.02 -0.02 -32.28
CA ALA A 149 40.89 -0.24 -31.14
C ALA A 149 42.26 0.46 -31.25
N SER A 150 42.75 1.00 -30.13
CA SER A 150 44.18 1.18 -29.80
C SER A 150 44.26 1.65 -28.34
N ALA A 151 44.64 0.79 -27.40
CA ALA A 151 46.02 0.48 -26.99
C ALA A 151 46.76 1.69 -26.37
N GLY A 152 47.00 1.60 -25.05
CA GLY A 152 48.12 2.26 -24.36
C GLY A 152 47.74 3.47 -23.48
N GLY A 153 47.70 3.27 -22.17
CA GLY A 153 47.58 4.37 -21.20
C GLY A 153 47.30 3.92 -19.76
N GLU A 154 48.14 3.05 -19.21
CA GLU A 154 48.12 2.74 -17.77
C GLU A 154 48.69 3.91 -16.95
N GLY A 155 48.04 4.18 -15.81
CA GLY A 155 48.67 4.85 -14.67
C GLY A 155 48.15 6.23 -14.33
N GLN A 156 47.08 6.28 -13.51
CA GLN A 156 46.98 7.09 -12.26
C GLN A 156 45.54 7.31 -11.77
N GLY A 157 44.50 7.01 -12.57
CA GLY A 157 43.09 7.18 -12.15
C GLY A 157 42.44 6.00 -11.40
N GLN A 158 42.99 4.78 -11.50
CA GLN A 158 42.33 3.58 -10.98
C GLN A 158 42.45 3.38 -9.46
N GLN A 159 43.45 4.00 -8.80
CA GLN A 159 43.70 3.73 -7.39
C GLN A 159 42.71 4.44 -6.45
N GLN A 160 42.08 5.52 -6.90
CA GLN A 160 41.09 6.26 -6.13
C GLN A 160 39.70 5.61 -6.23
N GLY A 161 39.29 5.19 -7.43
CA GLY A 161 38.05 4.43 -7.64
C GLY A 161 38.06 3.07 -6.94
N ASN A 162 39.22 2.41 -6.84
CA ASN A 162 39.34 1.15 -6.11
C ASN A 162 39.18 1.31 -4.60
N ARG A 163 39.65 2.43 -4.01
CA ARG A 163 39.48 2.70 -2.57
C ARG A 163 38.03 3.00 -2.22
N GLU A 164 37.36 3.81 -3.04
CA GLU A 164 35.94 4.12 -2.86
C GLU A 164 35.09 2.85 -3.01
N ALA A 165 35.39 1.99 -3.99
CA ALA A 165 34.70 0.72 -4.17
C ALA A 165 34.93 -0.25 -2.99
N GLU A 166 36.14 -0.32 -2.45
CA GLU A 166 36.47 -1.16 -1.30
C GLU A 166 35.84 -0.64 -0.01
N GLU A 167 35.73 0.68 0.16
CA GLU A 167 34.99 1.29 1.27
C GLU A 167 33.51 0.96 1.20
N LEU A 168 32.89 1.06 0.02
CA LEU A 168 31.49 0.69 -0.21
C LEU A 168 31.24 -0.80 0.09
N ASP A 169 32.14 -1.69 -0.35
CA ASP A 169 32.02 -3.13 -0.07
C ASP A 169 32.16 -3.44 1.44
N ARG A 170 32.98 -2.69 2.19
CA ARG A 170 33.08 -2.83 3.65
C ARG A 170 31.81 -2.40 4.39
N VAL A 171 31.11 -1.36 3.94
CA VAL A 171 29.85 -0.91 4.58
C VAL A 171 28.64 -1.74 4.15
N PHE A 172 28.60 -2.20 2.90
CA PHE A 172 27.41 -2.81 2.32
C PHE A 172 27.53 -4.33 2.06
N GLY A 173 28.74 -4.88 1.96
CA GLY A 173 28.98 -6.31 1.66
C GLY A 173 28.49 -7.27 2.76
N GLY A 174 28.14 -6.77 3.95
CA GLY A 174 27.55 -7.54 5.04
C GLY A 174 26.01 -7.55 5.07
N LEU A 175 25.32 -6.75 4.24
CA LEU A 175 23.85 -6.74 4.22
C LEU A 175 23.33 -7.93 3.40
N ASN A 176 23.05 -9.04 4.08
CA ASN A 176 22.28 -10.14 3.50
C ASN A 176 20.81 -9.72 3.43
N VAL A 177 20.44 -8.97 2.39
CA VAL A 177 19.04 -8.63 2.09
C VAL A 177 18.38 -9.89 1.53
N LYS A 178 17.51 -10.51 2.34
CA LYS A 178 16.55 -11.53 1.90
C LYS A 178 15.31 -10.89 1.32
#